data_AF-A0A1V0I3G4-F1
#
_entry.id   AF-A0A1V0I3G4-F1
#
_cell.length_a   1.000
_cell.length_b   1.000
_cell.length_c   1.000
_cell.angle_alpha   90.00
_cell.angle_beta   90.00
_cell.angle_gamma   90.00
#
_symmetry.space_group_name_H-M   'P 1'
#
loop_
_entity.id
_entity.type
_entity.pdbx_description
1 polymer ?
#
loop_
_entity_poly.entity_id
_entity_poly.type
_entity_poly.pdbx_seq_one_letter_code
_entity_poly.pdbx_strand_id
1 'polypeptide(L)'
;MTVKASTLVKLAGSLLVLGGAGFLVVTSPWTWSALNGSRELPALEGADLENGRTVFLASDCATCHATPGSEDETHLGGGRSLDTAFGIFHMPNISPDPETGIGSWTLAQFDRALREGVGPDGLMPDGQNLYPAFPYTSYQRLTGEDSRDLYAYIMSLPAVRSEVPDHELNFPYNLRRGVGVWRLAFLDGEALTPGEVPDGVDPDVYHRGEYLVEGAGHCAECHSPRGPMGEVITDKRFGGGPNPEGTGWFPNISPDETGIGYWSVARIANYLHTGKNPIGRMADGDMAEVVANTSQLPFSDVQAMAVYLKSVPPVENRAPGQPAPNYADHVVMLDQAVGKAPQLPVSPASAIAEGDSATVVETKNVWIGADMVATENQPDGKILGGAVAEITARDGDKVQLTLRGWQMEDAPTVLYQEKGQRVMMAIFDDAAAATVTRGEAEVAADTGQSWVPAEVTLWSDAAGMNTDRAAVWAYGQDTFQTACAACHVLPQKTHFTANQWIGTLKAMRRFTSFSDDQYRLILAYLQNHSKDLDVSKGSVQ
;
A
#
# COMPACT_ATOMS: atom_id res chain seq x y z
N MET A 1 44.68 27.73 57.06
CA MET A 1 44.86 28.54 55.83
C MET A 1 43.50 29.02 55.38
N THR A 2 43.22 30.31 55.49
CA THR A 2 41.97 30.92 55.00
C THR A 2 42.15 31.28 53.51
N VAL A 3 41.46 30.58 52.62
CA VAL A 3 41.46 30.90 51.19
C VAL A 3 40.74 32.25 51.02
N LYS A 4 41.40 33.21 50.35
CA LYS A 4 40.79 34.53 50.10
C LYS A 4 39.59 34.37 49.16
N ALA A 5 38.50 35.09 49.42
CA ALA A 5 37.30 35.07 48.58
C ALA A 5 37.60 35.38 47.09
N SER A 6 38.57 36.23 46.81
CA SER A 6 39.03 36.53 45.44
C SER A 6 39.69 35.33 44.74
N THR A 7 40.30 34.41 45.48
CA THR A 7 40.84 33.16 44.94
C THR A 7 39.70 32.18 44.62
N LEU A 8 38.68 32.10 45.47
CA LEU A 8 37.48 31.28 45.22
C LEU A 8 36.70 31.77 43.99
N VAL A 9 36.50 33.08 43.84
CA VAL A 9 35.84 33.67 42.67
C VAL A 9 36.65 33.43 41.39
N LYS A 10 37.98 33.56 41.43
CA LYS A 10 38.84 33.24 40.28
C LYS A 10 38.77 31.74 39.91
N LEU A 11 38.80 30.85 40.90
CA LEU A 11 38.66 29.41 40.67
C LEU A 11 37.30 29.06 40.08
N ALA A 12 36.21 29.64 40.61
CA ALA A 12 34.87 29.44 40.08
C ALA A 12 34.75 29.98 38.64
N GLY A 13 35.29 31.16 38.36
CA GLY A 13 35.34 31.72 37.01
C GLY A 13 36.14 30.86 36.03
N SER A 14 37.31 30.36 36.43
CA SER A 14 38.12 29.45 35.62
C SER A 14 37.41 28.13 35.35
N LEU A 15 36.73 27.56 36.35
CA LEU A 15 35.93 26.33 36.19
C LEU A 15 34.76 26.55 35.23
N LEU A 16 34.08 27.70 35.28
CA LEU A 16 33.01 28.04 34.34
C LEU A 16 33.54 28.19 32.91
N VAL A 17 34.68 28.84 32.71
CA VAL A 17 35.31 28.99 31.39
C VAL A 17 35.76 27.63 30.84
N LEU A 18 36.42 26.81 31.67
CA LEU A 18 36.85 25.47 31.26
C LEU A 18 35.64 24.55 30.99
N GLY A 19 34.59 24.63 31.80
CA GLY A 19 33.35 23.90 31.59
C GLY A 19 32.65 24.32 30.29
N GLY A 20 32.57 25.62 30.02
CA GLY A 20 32.01 26.15 28.78
C GLY A 20 32.82 25.75 27.54
N ALA A 21 34.15 25.86 27.61
CA ALA A 21 35.03 25.42 26.53
C ALA A 21 34.93 23.90 26.30
N GLY A 22 34.92 23.11 27.38
CA GLY A 22 34.72 21.67 27.32
C GLY A 22 33.39 21.29 26.69
N PHE A 23 32.30 21.98 27.07
CA PHE A 23 30.98 21.80 26.47
C PHE A 23 30.99 22.09 24.96
N LEU A 24 31.58 23.21 24.53
CA LEU A 24 31.67 23.58 23.12
C LEU A 24 32.48 22.58 22.29
N VAL A 25 33.54 22.02 22.87
CA VAL A 25 34.34 20.97 22.22
C VAL A 25 33.53 19.69 22.15
N VAL A 26 32.99 19.18 23.27
CA VAL A 26 32.28 17.90 23.31
C VAL A 26 31.07 17.89 22.38
N THR A 27 30.34 19.00 22.30
CA THR A 27 29.12 19.13 21.48
C THR A 27 29.38 19.51 20.01
N SER A 28 30.64 19.55 19.58
CA SER A 28 30.98 19.93 18.21
C SER A 28 30.75 18.79 17.20
N PRO A 29 30.38 19.12 15.94
CA PRO A 29 30.44 18.19 14.81
C PRO A 29 31.78 17.46 14.70
N TRP A 30 32.89 18.18 14.94
CA TRP A 30 34.22 17.58 14.91
C TRP A 30 34.40 16.46 15.93
N THR A 31 34.00 16.67 17.20
CA THR A 31 34.16 15.65 18.24
C THR A 31 33.37 14.39 17.91
N TRP A 32 32.15 14.55 17.38
CA TRP A 32 31.38 13.42 16.90
C TRP A 32 32.09 12.66 15.77
N SER A 33 32.61 13.38 14.77
CA SER A 33 33.33 12.78 13.63
C SER A 33 34.67 12.15 14.05
N ALA A 34 35.25 12.58 15.18
CA ALA A 34 36.47 12.01 15.74
C ALA A 34 36.20 10.73 16.55
N LEU A 35 35.00 10.62 17.13
CA LEU A 35 34.57 9.46 17.92
C LEU A 35 33.96 8.36 17.05
N ASN A 36 33.35 8.73 15.92
CA ASN A 36 32.71 7.82 14.99
C ASN A 36 33.54 7.79 13.70
N GLY A 37 33.97 6.60 13.26
CA GLY A 37 34.83 6.46 12.07
C GLY A 37 34.18 7.00 10.80
N SER A 38 35.01 7.34 9.81
CA SER A 38 34.51 7.73 8.49
C SER A 38 33.75 6.59 7.83
N ARG A 39 32.57 6.90 7.29
CA ARG A 39 31.73 5.92 6.59
C ARG A 39 32.15 5.77 5.14
N GLU A 40 31.88 4.59 4.57
CA GLU A 40 32.07 4.38 3.14
C GLU A 40 31.12 5.31 2.35
N LEU A 41 31.72 6.01 1.38
CA LEU A 41 31.03 6.91 0.47
C LEU A 41 31.73 6.80 -0.90
N PRO A 42 31.12 6.11 -1.87
CA PRO A 42 31.66 6.02 -3.22
C PRO A 42 31.74 7.39 -3.90
N ALA A 43 32.62 7.50 -4.89
CA ALA A 43 32.72 8.71 -5.71
C ALA A 43 31.43 8.95 -6.50
N LEU A 44 31.16 10.22 -6.84
CA LEU A 44 29.95 10.61 -7.56
C LEU A 44 29.88 9.98 -8.97
N GLU A 45 31.03 9.75 -9.58
CA GLU A 45 31.12 9.00 -10.83
C GLU A 45 30.55 7.59 -10.66
N GLY A 46 29.60 7.23 -11.54
CA GLY A 46 28.91 5.94 -11.49
C GLY A 46 27.65 5.93 -10.63
N ALA A 47 27.13 7.10 -10.24
CA ALA A 47 25.82 7.21 -9.61
C ALA A 47 24.68 6.69 -10.51
N ASP A 48 23.73 5.97 -9.91
CA ASP A 48 22.54 5.45 -10.55
C ASP A 48 21.32 6.33 -10.21
N LEU A 49 20.82 7.07 -11.20
CA LEU A 49 19.67 7.97 -11.00
C LEU A 49 18.34 7.23 -10.80
N GLU A 50 18.21 5.99 -11.29
CA GLU A 50 17.01 5.18 -11.08
C GLU A 50 16.96 4.67 -9.64
N ASN A 51 18.10 4.21 -9.12
CA ASN A 51 18.24 3.91 -7.69
C ASN A 51 18.01 5.19 -6.85
N GLY A 52 18.63 6.32 -7.23
CA GLY A 52 18.45 7.60 -6.55
C GLY A 52 17.00 8.06 -6.47
N ARG A 53 16.22 7.88 -7.56
CA ARG A 53 14.77 8.12 -7.56
C ARG A 53 14.03 7.19 -6.60
N THR A 54 14.42 5.92 -6.56
CA THR A 54 13.81 4.93 -5.67
C THR A 54 14.07 5.27 -4.20
N VAL A 55 15.30 5.66 -3.85
CA VAL A 55 15.66 6.12 -2.50
C VAL A 55 14.93 7.42 -2.15
N PHE A 56 14.79 8.35 -3.10
CA PHE A 56 14.03 9.59 -2.91
C PHE A 56 12.56 9.33 -2.55
N LEU A 57 11.91 8.40 -3.25
CA LEU A 57 10.54 7.98 -2.97
C LEU A 57 10.46 7.23 -1.62
N ALA A 58 11.33 6.26 -1.41
CA ALA A 58 11.34 5.47 -0.17
C ALA A 58 11.63 6.35 1.06
N SER A 59 12.41 7.41 0.89
CA SER A 59 12.76 8.36 1.96
C SER A 59 11.77 9.51 2.12
N ASP A 60 10.69 9.55 1.34
CA ASP A 60 9.61 10.52 1.49
C ASP A 60 10.09 11.99 1.41
N CYS A 61 11.12 12.27 0.60
CA CYS A 61 11.79 13.57 0.59
C CYS A 61 10.84 14.71 0.16
N ALA A 62 9.98 14.46 -0.82
CA ALA A 62 9.06 15.47 -1.37
C ALA A 62 8.02 15.94 -0.35
N THR A 63 7.53 15.04 0.51
CA THR A 63 6.53 15.33 1.55
C THR A 63 6.94 16.50 2.44
N CYS A 64 8.23 16.62 2.73
CA CYS A 64 8.78 17.72 3.51
C CYS A 64 9.30 18.89 2.65
N HIS A 65 9.94 18.60 1.52
CA HIS A 65 10.75 19.59 0.80
C HIS A 65 10.14 20.15 -0.48
N ALA A 66 9.05 19.57 -0.99
CA ALA A 66 8.34 20.14 -2.13
C ALA A 66 7.79 21.54 -1.78
N THR A 67 7.80 22.43 -2.75
CA THR A 67 7.22 23.77 -2.60
C THR A 67 5.72 23.66 -2.28
N PRO A 68 5.24 24.22 -1.15
CA PRO A 68 3.83 24.14 -0.79
C PRO A 68 2.91 24.63 -1.91
N GLY A 69 1.94 23.80 -2.29
CA GLY A 69 0.99 24.09 -3.37
C GLY A 69 1.51 23.86 -4.80
N SER A 70 2.74 23.35 -4.96
CA SER A 70 3.22 22.85 -6.25
C SER A 70 2.50 21.55 -6.61
N GLU A 71 2.08 21.41 -7.87
CA GLU A 71 1.59 20.14 -8.42
C GLU A 71 2.75 19.18 -8.77
N ASP A 72 3.96 19.71 -8.89
CA ASP A 72 5.18 18.94 -9.13
C ASP A 72 5.96 18.77 -7.82
N GLU A 73 5.96 17.55 -7.30
CA GLU A 73 6.66 17.14 -6.07
C GLU A 73 8.20 17.16 -6.21
N THR A 74 8.73 17.29 -7.42
CA THR A 74 10.17 17.45 -7.67
C THR A 74 10.66 18.90 -7.57
N HIS A 75 9.74 19.87 -7.42
CA HIS A 75 10.09 21.26 -7.10
C HIS A 75 10.44 21.40 -5.62
N LEU A 76 11.70 21.09 -5.28
CA LEU A 76 12.17 20.99 -3.89
C LEU A 76 12.54 22.34 -3.24
N GLY A 77 11.72 23.37 -3.45
CA GLY A 77 11.95 24.73 -2.94
C GLY A 77 11.73 24.93 -1.45
N GLY A 78 11.31 23.90 -0.70
CA GLY A 78 11.05 23.97 0.73
C GLY A 78 9.90 24.91 1.12
N GLY A 79 9.82 25.24 2.41
CA GLY A 79 8.85 26.19 2.95
C GLY A 79 7.65 25.58 3.68
N ARG A 80 7.50 24.24 3.68
CA ARG A 80 6.59 23.57 4.60
C ARG A 80 7.03 23.86 6.04
N SER A 81 6.08 23.93 6.96
CA SER A 81 6.34 24.22 8.37
C SER A 81 5.74 23.13 9.25
N LEU A 82 6.45 22.76 10.31
CA LEU A 82 6.00 21.83 11.33
C LEU A 82 5.91 22.58 12.66
N ASP A 83 4.69 22.76 13.18
CA ASP A 83 4.46 23.46 14.45
C ASP A 83 4.44 22.45 15.60
N THR A 84 5.47 22.47 16.44
CA THR A 84 5.64 21.48 17.50
C THR A 84 5.69 22.13 18.88
N ALA A 85 5.67 21.31 19.93
CA ALA A 85 5.95 21.78 21.29
C ALA A 85 7.33 22.47 21.44
N PHE A 86 8.28 22.24 20.53
CA PHE A 86 9.60 22.86 20.53
C PHE A 86 9.66 24.20 19.79
N GLY A 87 8.60 24.55 19.07
CA GLY A 87 8.50 25.70 18.16
C GLY A 87 8.28 25.25 16.71
N ILE A 88 8.45 26.20 15.78
CA ILE A 88 8.14 26.00 14.36
C ILE A 88 9.42 25.65 13.59
N PHE A 89 9.43 24.48 12.95
CA PHE A 89 10.48 24.10 12.01
C PHE A 89 10.05 24.40 10.59
N HIS A 90 10.79 25.26 9.88
CA HIS A 90 10.67 25.40 8.43
C HIS A 90 11.57 24.41 7.67
N MET A 91 11.00 23.65 6.74
CA MET A 91 11.73 22.68 5.92
C MET A 91 12.54 23.43 4.84
N PRO A 92 13.87 23.22 4.77
CA PRO A 92 14.72 23.99 3.88
C PRO A 92 14.50 23.61 2.41
N ASN A 93 14.92 24.52 1.53
CA ASN A 93 15.05 24.26 0.10
C ASN A 93 16.23 23.30 -0.13
N ILE A 94 15.98 22.15 -0.76
CA ILE A 94 17.01 21.16 -1.10
C ILE A 94 17.15 20.99 -2.62
N SER A 95 16.63 21.93 -3.40
CA SER A 95 16.82 21.92 -4.84
C SER A 95 18.28 22.19 -5.23
N PRO A 96 18.67 21.94 -6.50
CA PRO A 96 20.03 22.24 -6.99
C PRO A 96 20.36 23.73 -7.13
N ASP A 97 19.50 24.64 -6.64
CA ASP A 97 19.78 26.07 -6.66
C ASP A 97 21.06 26.37 -5.82
N PRO A 98 22.05 27.08 -6.39
CA PRO A 98 23.35 27.27 -5.74
C PRO A 98 23.35 28.30 -4.61
N GLU A 99 22.32 29.16 -4.53
CA GLU A 99 22.26 30.26 -3.56
C GLU A 99 21.32 29.95 -2.38
N THR A 100 20.16 29.35 -2.67
CA THR A 100 19.09 29.10 -1.70
C THR A 100 18.82 27.62 -1.45
N GLY A 101 19.36 26.73 -2.29
CA GLY A 101 19.29 25.28 -2.14
C GLY A 101 20.64 24.64 -1.79
N ILE A 102 20.79 23.35 -2.14
CA ILE A 102 22.02 22.58 -1.88
C ILE A 102 22.98 22.57 -3.07
N GLY A 103 22.76 23.41 -4.10
CA GLY A 103 23.52 23.36 -5.35
C GLY A 103 25.03 23.58 -5.22
N SER A 104 25.46 24.19 -4.12
CA SER A 104 26.88 24.40 -3.78
C SER A 104 27.47 23.33 -2.86
N TRP A 105 26.65 22.39 -2.37
CA TRP A 105 27.09 21.33 -1.48
C TRP A 105 27.81 20.25 -2.26
N THR A 106 28.91 19.74 -1.69
CA THR A 106 29.57 18.52 -2.16
C THR A 106 28.81 17.28 -1.70
N LEU A 107 29.01 16.15 -2.40
CA LEU A 107 28.47 14.86 -1.99
C LEU A 107 28.81 14.53 -0.52
N ALA A 108 30.04 14.81 -0.07
CA ALA A 108 30.44 14.57 1.32
C ALA A 108 29.68 15.46 2.33
N GLN A 109 29.33 16.70 1.95
CA GLN A 109 28.52 17.57 2.82
C GLN A 109 27.06 17.11 2.88
N PHE A 110 26.50 16.68 1.74
CA PHE A 110 25.17 16.08 1.69
C PHE A 110 25.09 14.80 2.54
N ASP A 111 26.07 13.92 2.39
CA ASP A 111 26.15 12.66 3.13
C ASP A 111 26.24 12.88 4.65
N ARG A 112 27.08 13.83 5.09
CA ARG A 112 27.17 14.21 6.51
C ARG A 112 25.91 14.86 7.03
N ALA A 113 25.21 15.65 6.23
CA ALA A 113 23.90 16.17 6.63
C ALA A 113 22.93 15.01 6.85
N LEU A 114 22.81 14.13 5.86
CA LEU A 114 21.85 13.03 5.84
C LEU A 114 22.11 11.99 6.93
N ARG A 115 23.35 11.53 7.10
CA ARG A 115 23.69 10.40 7.98
C ARG A 115 24.31 10.78 9.31
N GLU A 116 24.77 12.04 9.48
CA GLU A 116 25.37 12.52 10.73
C GLU A 116 24.64 13.73 11.33
N GLY A 117 23.65 14.30 10.63
CA GLY A 117 22.97 15.52 11.06
C GLY A 117 23.91 16.72 11.13
N VAL A 118 24.86 16.84 10.20
CA VAL A 118 25.82 17.96 10.13
C VAL A 118 25.71 18.69 8.80
N GLY A 119 25.20 19.92 8.84
CA GLY A 119 25.19 20.81 7.68
C GLY A 119 26.52 21.53 7.47
N PRO A 120 26.81 21.99 6.24
CA PRO A 120 28.05 22.69 5.92
C PRO A 120 28.13 24.10 6.51
N ASP A 121 26.98 24.74 6.74
CA ASP A 121 26.92 26.09 7.29
C ASP A 121 27.34 26.08 8.76
N GLY A 122 28.18 27.02 9.18
CA GLY A 122 28.62 27.08 10.57
C GLY A 122 29.70 28.11 10.81
N LEU A 123 29.81 28.58 12.06
CA LEU A 123 30.87 29.51 12.46
C LEU A 123 32.27 28.86 12.40
N MET A 124 32.31 27.53 12.55
CA MET A 124 33.53 26.75 12.60
C MET A 124 33.62 25.86 11.34
N PRO A 125 34.83 25.51 10.88
CA PRO A 125 35.01 24.73 9.64
C PRO A 125 34.39 23.32 9.65
N ASP A 126 33.98 22.83 10.82
CA ASP A 126 33.41 21.49 11.01
C ASP A 126 31.90 21.40 10.73
N GLY A 127 31.23 22.54 10.49
CA GLY A 127 29.80 22.65 10.16
C GLY A 127 28.91 23.00 11.36
N GLN A 128 27.61 22.76 11.23
CA GLN A 128 26.62 22.93 12.31
C GLN A 128 25.76 21.68 12.50
N ASN A 129 25.35 21.44 13.74
CA ASN A 129 24.38 20.40 14.04
C ASN A 129 23.00 20.79 13.46
N LEU A 130 22.39 19.87 12.72
CA LEU A 130 21.02 19.96 12.23
C LEU A 130 20.06 19.47 13.31
N TYR A 131 18.86 20.05 13.36
CA TYR A 131 17.83 19.63 14.31
C TYR A 131 17.31 18.24 13.95
N PRO A 132 17.00 17.38 14.94
CA PRO A 132 16.57 16.00 14.72
C PRO A 132 15.16 15.86 14.11
N ALA A 133 14.46 16.98 13.86
CA ALA A 133 13.31 16.99 12.97
C ALA A 133 13.67 16.54 11.54
N PHE A 134 14.95 16.68 11.16
CA PHE A 134 15.52 15.94 10.04
C PHE A 134 15.92 14.54 10.54
N PRO A 135 15.32 13.44 10.05
CA PRO A 135 15.42 12.12 10.67
C PRO A 135 16.73 11.38 10.36
N TYR A 136 17.86 12.04 10.60
CA TYR A 136 19.20 11.48 10.41
C TYR A 136 19.50 10.27 11.31
N THR A 137 18.74 10.09 12.40
CA THR A 137 18.78 8.88 13.25
C THR A 137 18.27 7.63 12.54
N SER A 138 17.42 7.79 11.53
CA SER A 138 16.96 6.73 10.64
C SER A 138 17.83 6.69 9.37
N TYR A 139 18.07 7.83 8.72
CA TYR A 139 18.87 7.87 7.49
C TYR A 139 20.32 7.44 7.65
N GLN A 140 20.90 7.46 8.85
CA GLN A 140 22.21 6.86 9.10
C GLN A 140 22.28 5.36 8.73
N ARG A 141 21.16 4.68 8.52
CA ARG A 141 21.12 3.30 8.04
C ARG A 141 21.35 3.17 6.54
N LEU A 142 21.22 4.26 5.78
CA LEU A 142 21.46 4.27 4.34
C LEU A 142 22.92 3.94 3.98
N THR A 143 23.09 3.18 2.92
CA THR A 143 24.41 2.88 2.35
C THR A 143 25.03 4.14 1.74
N GLY A 144 26.36 4.13 1.56
CA GLY A 144 27.04 5.21 0.84
C GLY A 144 26.62 5.31 -0.62
N GLU A 145 26.30 4.17 -1.26
CA GLU A 145 25.78 4.11 -2.63
C GLU A 145 24.41 4.80 -2.74
N ASP A 146 23.48 4.50 -1.83
CA ASP A 146 22.16 5.12 -1.82
C ASP A 146 22.24 6.61 -1.51
N SER A 147 23.15 7.05 -0.63
CA SER A 147 23.38 8.48 -0.40
C SER A 147 23.94 9.18 -1.64
N ARG A 148 24.89 8.56 -2.35
CA ARG A 148 25.45 9.08 -3.61
C ARG A 148 24.37 9.19 -4.68
N ASP A 149 23.60 8.13 -4.87
CA ASP A 149 22.58 8.04 -5.91
C ASP A 149 21.43 9.01 -5.64
N LEU A 150 21.00 9.13 -4.38
CA LEU A 150 20.03 10.13 -3.93
C LEU A 150 20.53 11.56 -4.21
N TYR A 151 21.77 11.87 -3.84
CA TYR A 151 22.37 13.18 -4.12
C TYR A 151 22.40 13.46 -5.63
N ALA A 152 22.86 12.51 -6.44
CA ALA A 152 22.91 12.66 -7.89
C ALA A 152 21.52 12.87 -8.50
N TYR A 153 20.50 12.15 -7.99
CA TYR A 153 19.11 12.33 -8.41
C TYR A 153 18.59 13.72 -8.05
N ILE A 154 18.73 14.17 -6.80
CA ILE A 154 18.30 15.52 -6.38
C ILE A 154 19.00 16.59 -7.23
N MET A 155 20.31 16.44 -7.46
CA MET A 155 21.11 17.36 -8.29
C MET A 155 20.71 17.38 -9.77
N SER A 156 19.92 16.40 -10.24
CA SER A 156 19.37 16.35 -11.59
C SER A 156 17.99 17.04 -11.74
N LEU A 157 17.33 17.37 -10.63
CA LEU A 157 16.00 17.97 -10.60
C LEU A 157 16.04 19.47 -10.92
N PRO A 158 14.87 20.10 -11.19
CA PRO A 158 14.80 21.54 -11.40
C PRO A 158 15.34 22.34 -10.20
N ALA A 159 16.22 23.32 -10.48
CA ALA A 159 16.62 24.30 -9.48
C ALA A 159 15.44 25.24 -9.16
N VAL A 160 15.13 25.40 -7.88
CA VAL A 160 14.05 26.27 -7.40
C VAL A 160 14.66 27.32 -6.48
N ARG A 161 14.69 28.58 -6.92
CA ARG A 161 15.14 29.68 -6.07
C ARG A 161 14.05 30.05 -5.07
N SER A 162 14.25 29.72 -3.80
CA SER A 162 13.29 29.95 -2.72
C SER A 162 14.02 30.10 -1.40
N GLU A 163 13.91 31.28 -0.79
CA GLU A 163 14.51 31.57 0.52
C GLU A 163 13.52 31.20 1.63
N VAL A 164 13.85 30.16 2.39
CA VAL A 164 13.04 29.66 3.49
C VAL A 164 13.48 30.34 4.79
N PRO A 165 12.55 30.83 5.63
CA PRO A 165 12.88 31.41 6.94
C PRO A 165 13.63 30.44 7.87
N ASP A 166 14.45 30.98 8.76
CA ASP A 166 15.05 30.23 9.87
C ASP A 166 13.98 29.69 10.84
N HIS A 167 14.22 28.53 11.46
CA HIS A 167 13.30 27.96 12.44
C HIS A 167 13.00 28.90 13.62
N GLU A 168 11.73 28.97 14.02
CA GLU A 168 11.25 29.76 15.16
C GLU A 168 11.11 28.86 16.40
N LEU A 169 12.25 28.53 17.03
CA LEU A 169 12.28 27.60 18.17
C LEU A 169 12.24 28.31 19.52
N ASN A 170 11.57 27.67 20.49
CA ASN A 170 11.50 28.14 21.86
C ASN A 170 12.85 27.96 22.59
N PHE A 171 13.16 28.83 23.54
CA PHE A 171 14.31 28.60 24.44
C PHE A 171 14.04 27.36 25.33
N PRO A 172 15.04 26.47 25.53
CA PRO A 172 16.44 26.55 25.09
C PRO A 172 16.74 25.88 23.73
N TYR A 173 15.74 25.38 23.01
CA TYR A 173 15.90 24.62 21.77
C TYR A 173 16.46 25.45 20.61
N ASN A 174 16.29 26.77 20.62
CA ASN A 174 16.94 27.68 19.68
C ASN A 174 18.48 27.72 19.80
N LEU A 175 19.07 27.18 20.87
CA LEU A 175 20.51 27.06 21.03
C LEU A 175 21.02 25.83 20.29
N ARG A 176 21.38 25.99 19.00
CA ARG A 176 21.85 24.90 18.11
C ARG A 176 22.99 24.05 18.68
N ARG A 177 23.84 24.59 19.57
CA ARG A 177 24.89 23.80 20.27
C ARG A 177 24.33 22.76 21.24
N GLY A 178 23.15 22.99 21.83
CA GLY A 178 22.44 22.02 22.67
C GLY A 178 22.11 20.72 21.92
N VAL A 179 21.90 20.80 20.60
CA VAL A 179 21.67 19.63 19.73
C VAL A 179 22.87 18.67 19.74
N GLY A 180 24.09 19.15 19.98
CA GLY A 180 25.25 18.26 20.11
C GLY A 180 25.14 17.32 21.31
N VAL A 181 24.50 17.74 22.40
CA VAL A 181 24.20 16.86 23.55
C VAL A 181 23.17 15.82 23.14
N TRP A 182 22.11 16.23 22.43
CA TRP A 182 21.08 15.33 21.93
C TRP A 182 21.69 14.26 21.02
N ARG A 183 22.56 14.66 20.08
CA ARG A 183 23.20 13.72 19.15
C ARG A 183 24.09 12.71 19.87
N LEU A 184 24.87 13.13 20.86
CA LEU A 184 25.68 12.21 21.68
C LEU A 184 24.84 11.20 22.47
N ALA A 185 23.57 11.51 22.77
CA ALA A 185 22.69 10.65 23.54
C ALA A 185 21.87 9.69 22.65
N PHE A 186 21.50 10.11 21.44
CA PHE A 186 20.46 9.42 20.65
C PHE A 186 20.86 9.03 19.22
N LEU A 187 22.00 9.51 18.71
CA LEU A 187 22.59 9.01 17.49
C LEU A 187 23.65 7.96 17.86
N ASP A 188 23.63 6.79 17.22
CA ASP A 188 24.64 5.74 17.45
C ASP A 188 25.77 5.77 16.42
N GLY A 189 25.56 6.39 15.25
CA GLY A 189 26.56 6.52 14.20
C GLY A 189 26.81 5.23 13.42
N GLU A 190 26.06 4.16 13.70
CA GLU A 190 26.31 2.82 13.17
C GLU A 190 25.54 2.58 11.87
N ALA A 191 26.14 1.82 10.95
CA ALA A 191 25.41 1.33 9.78
C ALA A 191 24.29 0.37 10.23
N LEU A 192 23.36 0.05 9.33
CA LEU A 192 22.37 -0.99 9.65
C LEU A 192 23.09 -2.32 9.89
N THR A 193 22.95 -2.85 11.09
CA THR A 193 23.33 -4.22 11.40
C THR A 193 22.09 -5.08 11.18
N PRO A 194 22.10 -6.02 10.21
CA PRO A 194 20.93 -6.82 9.92
C PRO A 194 20.43 -7.57 11.15
N GLY A 195 19.14 -7.47 11.42
CA GLY A 195 18.47 -8.12 12.55
C GLY A 195 18.40 -9.64 12.40
N GLU A 196 18.02 -10.31 13.50
CA GLU A 196 17.74 -11.74 13.51
C GLU A 196 16.46 -12.02 12.71
N VAL A 197 16.57 -12.90 11.71
CA VAL A 197 15.45 -13.25 10.83
C VAL A 197 14.56 -14.29 11.52
N PRO A 198 13.24 -14.07 11.63
CA PRO A 198 12.33 -15.06 12.20
C PRO A 198 12.28 -16.37 11.41
N ASP A 199 12.00 -17.47 12.11
CA ASP A 199 11.86 -18.80 11.50
C ASP A 199 10.83 -18.80 10.36
N GLY A 200 11.23 -19.31 9.19
CA GLY A 200 10.36 -19.45 8.03
C GLY A 200 10.15 -18.17 7.22
N VAL A 201 10.84 -17.08 7.55
CA VAL A 201 10.89 -15.86 6.74
C VAL A 201 12.14 -15.88 5.86
N ASP A 202 12.00 -15.43 4.61
CA ASP A 202 13.12 -15.27 3.69
C ASP A 202 14.07 -14.16 4.19
N PRO A 203 15.36 -14.46 4.44
CA PRO A 203 16.32 -13.47 4.95
C PRO A 203 16.48 -12.24 4.07
N ASP A 204 16.54 -12.41 2.75
CA ASP A 204 16.78 -11.30 1.82
C ASP A 204 15.59 -10.34 1.82
N VAL A 205 14.37 -10.90 1.84
CA VAL A 205 13.13 -10.11 1.95
C VAL A 205 13.04 -9.40 3.31
N TYR A 206 13.40 -10.08 4.40
CA TYR A 206 13.38 -9.49 5.73
C TYR A 206 14.37 -8.32 5.85
N HIS A 207 15.63 -8.51 5.45
CA HIS A 207 16.66 -7.46 5.54
C HIS A 207 16.40 -6.30 4.58
N ARG A 208 15.83 -6.55 3.40
CA ARG A 208 15.36 -5.47 2.52
C ARG A 208 14.25 -4.65 3.20
N GLY A 209 13.29 -5.33 3.83
CA GLY A 209 12.21 -4.67 4.58
C GLY A 209 12.73 -3.87 5.76
N GLU A 210 13.67 -4.43 6.52
CA GLU A 210 14.34 -3.76 7.63
C GLU A 210 15.02 -2.48 7.16
N TYR A 211 15.82 -2.55 6.09
CA TYR A 211 16.49 -1.40 5.52
C TYR A 211 15.53 -0.28 5.11
N LEU A 212 14.41 -0.65 4.48
CA LEU A 212 13.41 0.31 4.03
C LEU A 212 12.57 0.90 5.16
N VAL A 213 12.28 0.15 6.23
CA VAL A 213 11.43 0.62 7.33
C VAL A 213 12.23 1.37 8.40
N GLU A 214 13.40 0.85 8.77
CA GLU A 214 14.27 1.43 9.80
C GLU A 214 15.16 2.56 9.26
N GLY A 215 15.48 2.50 7.96
CA GLY A 215 16.36 3.45 7.29
C GLY A 215 15.58 4.44 6.44
N ALA A 216 15.39 4.10 5.16
CA ALA A 216 14.85 5.00 4.16
C ALA A 216 13.49 5.58 4.56
N GLY A 217 12.50 4.73 4.81
CA GLY A 217 11.12 5.14 5.11
C GLY A 217 10.87 5.60 6.54
N HIS A 218 11.90 5.58 7.41
CA HIS A 218 11.92 6.17 8.75
C HIS A 218 10.62 5.98 9.56
N CYS A 219 9.94 4.83 9.42
CA CYS A 219 8.54 4.69 9.83
C CYS A 219 8.34 4.88 11.34
N ALA A 220 9.39 4.55 12.11
CA ALA A 220 9.42 4.74 13.55
C ALA A 220 9.35 6.22 13.98
N GLU A 221 9.70 7.17 13.12
CA GLU A 221 9.65 8.60 13.43
C GLU A 221 8.20 9.09 13.62
N CYS A 222 7.24 8.58 12.84
CA CYS A 222 5.83 8.91 13.09
C CYS A 222 5.17 7.89 14.02
N HIS A 223 5.44 6.60 13.80
CA HIS A 223 4.73 5.51 14.48
C HIS A 223 5.37 5.07 15.79
N SER A 224 6.02 5.95 16.54
CA SER A 224 6.54 5.63 17.87
C SER A 224 6.24 6.75 18.87
N PRO A 225 6.05 6.43 20.16
CA PRO A 225 5.93 7.47 21.17
C PRO A 225 7.27 8.17 21.36
N ARG A 226 7.20 9.47 21.68
CA ARG A 226 8.38 10.31 21.91
C ARG A 226 8.54 10.67 23.39
N GLY A 227 9.81 10.77 23.80
CA GLY A 227 10.20 11.25 25.12
C GLY A 227 10.24 12.79 25.20
N PRO A 228 10.61 13.33 26.37
CA PRO A 228 10.62 14.78 26.63
C PRO A 228 11.65 15.56 25.79
N MET A 229 12.66 14.89 25.22
CA MET A 229 13.67 15.51 24.35
C MET A 229 13.32 15.33 22.86
N GLY A 230 12.12 14.83 22.55
CA GLY A 230 11.66 14.55 21.18
C GLY A 230 12.23 13.26 20.58
N GLU A 231 12.98 12.48 21.37
CA GLU A 231 13.56 11.20 20.99
C GLU A 231 12.49 10.11 20.85
N VAL A 232 12.66 9.21 19.89
CA VAL A 232 11.87 7.98 19.82
C VAL A 232 12.22 7.08 21.00
N ILE A 233 11.22 6.61 21.74
CA ILE A 233 11.43 5.69 22.86
C ILE A 233 11.72 4.28 22.29
N THR A 234 12.95 3.81 22.46
CA THR A 234 13.49 2.61 21.80
C THR A 234 12.68 1.32 22.04
N ASP A 235 12.21 1.08 23.26
CA ASP A 235 11.45 -0.13 23.63
C ASP A 235 9.98 -0.08 23.18
N LYS A 236 9.54 1.05 22.60
CA LYS A 236 8.18 1.27 22.10
C LYS A 236 8.13 1.64 20.62
N ARG A 237 9.22 1.40 19.88
CA ARG A 237 9.26 1.60 18.43
C ARG A 237 8.06 0.93 17.76
N PHE A 238 7.48 1.61 16.78
CA PHE A 238 6.29 1.16 16.03
C PHE A 238 4.98 1.09 16.85
N GLY A 239 5.01 1.39 18.15
CA GLY A 239 3.83 1.38 19.03
C GLY A 239 2.83 2.51 18.78
N GLY A 240 3.09 3.45 17.88
CA GLY A 240 2.28 4.66 17.70
C GLY A 240 2.42 5.66 18.85
N GLY A 241 1.83 6.85 18.70
CA GLY A 241 1.97 7.90 19.70
C GLY A 241 1.23 9.19 19.34
N PRO A 242 1.19 10.17 20.26
CA PRO A 242 0.64 11.50 19.95
C PRO A 242 1.36 12.13 18.76
N ASN A 243 0.62 12.77 17.86
CA ASN A 243 1.24 13.60 16.83
C ASN A 243 1.98 14.78 17.51
N PRO A 244 3.27 15.04 17.19
CA PRO A 244 4.04 16.16 17.74
C PRO A 244 3.40 17.55 17.57
N GLU A 245 2.54 17.73 16.58
CA GLU A 245 1.78 18.97 16.34
C GLU A 245 0.52 19.08 17.23
N GLY A 246 0.21 18.05 18.02
CA GLY A 246 -0.93 18.03 18.94
C GLY A 246 -2.30 17.82 18.28
N THR A 247 -2.32 17.48 16.98
CA THR A 247 -3.55 17.35 16.17
C THR A 247 -4.17 15.96 16.18
N GLY A 248 -3.54 14.98 16.83
CA GLY A 248 -4.07 13.62 16.84
C GLY A 248 -3.08 12.57 17.34
N TRP A 249 -3.13 11.39 16.72
CA TRP A 249 -2.38 10.21 17.14
C TRP A 249 -1.94 9.41 15.91
N PHE A 250 -0.66 9.09 15.83
CA PHE A 250 -0.14 8.13 14.85
C PHE A 250 -0.43 6.70 15.31
N PRO A 251 -1.03 5.85 14.46
CA PRO A 251 -1.47 4.53 14.87
C PRO A 251 -0.28 3.61 15.21
N ASN A 252 -0.55 2.59 16.02
CA ASN A 252 0.38 1.51 16.28
C ASN A 252 0.50 0.62 15.02
N ILE A 253 1.73 0.41 14.55
CA ILE A 253 2.04 -0.44 13.38
C ILE A 253 2.90 -1.66 13.74
N SER A 254 3.03 -1.98 15.02
CA SER A 254 3.55 -3.28 15.46
C SER A 254 2.49 -4.38 15.27
N PRO A 255 2.88 -5.67 15.25
CA PRO A 255 1.95 -6.80 15.07
C PRO A 255 1.09 -7.09 16.32
N ASP A 256 0.96 -6.14 17.24
CA ASP A 256 0.06 -6.20 18.38
C ASP A 256 -1.41 -6.01 17.97
N GLU A 257 -2.35 -6.49 18.77
CA GLU A 257 -3.80 -6.33 18.54
C GLU A 257 -4.26 -4.86 18.59
N THR A 258 -3.54 -4.00 19.32
CA THR A 258 -3.77 -2.56 19.32
C THR A 258 -3.23 -1.86 18.06
N GLY A 259 -2.49 -2.58 17.21
CA GLY A 259 -1.92 -2.11 15.95
C GLY A 259 -2.36 -2.94 14.74
N ILE A 260 -1.39 -3.44 13.96
CA ILE A 260 -1.63 -4.20 12.72
C ILE A 260 -1.66 -5.72 12.93
N GLY A 261 -1.85 -6.20 14.17
CA GLY A 261 -1.86 -7.62 14.51
C GLY A 261 -2.83 -8.47 13.68
N TYR A 262 -3.98 -7.91 13.32
CA TYR A 262 -4.99 -8.59 12.49
C TYR A 262 -4.74 -8.48 10.98
N TRP A 263 -3.76 -7.70 10.55
CA TRP A 263 -3.45 -7.53 9.13
C TRP A 263 -2.48 -8.62 8.68
N SER A 264 -2.76 -9.24 7.55
CA SER A 264 -1.80 -10.11 6.87
C SER A 264 -0.70 -9.28 6.21
N VAL A 265 0.45 -9.88 5.91
CA VAL A 265 1.53 -9.23 5.14
C VAL A 265 1.00 -8.65 3.83
N ALA A 266 0.15 -9.40 3.11
CA ALA A 266 -0.45 -8.93 1.86
C ALA A 266 -1.35 -7.70 2.06
N ARG A 267 -2.05 -7.59 3.21
CA ARG A 267 -2.86 -6.40 3.52
C ARG A 267 -2.00 -5.18 3.81
N ILE A 268 -0.90 -5.34 4.54
CA ILE A 268 0.04 -4.25 4.81
C ILE A 268 0.64 -3.76 3.49
N ALA A 269 1.11 -4.69 2.64
CA ALA A 269 1.67 -4.34 1.33
C ALA A 269 0.64 -3.65 0.43
N ASN A 270 -0.60 -4.15 0.37
CA ASN A 270 -1.65 -3.51 -0.41
C ASN A 270 -2.03 -2.12 0.12
N TYR A 271 -2.01 -1.90 1.44
CA TYR A 271 -2.26 -0.58 2.01
C TYR A 271 -1.18 0.41 1.62
N LEU A 272 0.09 0.04 1.74
CA LEU A 272 1.21 0.88 1.31
C LEU A 272 1.17 1.13 -0.22
N HIS A 273 0.71 0.16 -1.01
CA HIS A 273 0.63 0.33 -2.46
C HIS A 273 -0.60 1.12 -2.95
N THR A 274 -1.75 1.03 -2.26
CA THR A 274 -3.04 1.57 -2.76
C THR A 274 -3.69 2.59 -1.84
N GLY A 275 -3.22 2.72 -0.60
CA GLY A 275 -3.84 3.51 0.45
C GLY A 275 -5.11 2.89 1.05
N LYS A 276 -5.62 1.78 0.53
CA LYS A 276 -6.88 1.18 0.99
C LYS A 276 -6.62 0.15 2.09
N ASN A 277 -7.12 0.41 3.29
CA ASN A 277 -6.97 -0.49 4.44
C ASN A 277 -7.93 -1.71 4.34
N PRO A 278 -7.82 -2.72 5.21
CA PRO A 278 -8.63 -3.94 5.13
C PRO A 278 -10.14 -3.74 5.21
N ILE A 279 -10.61 -2.63 5.79
CA ILE A 279 -12.04 -2.28 5.87
C ILE A 279 -12.47 -1.32 4.76
N GLY A 280 -11.62 -1.09 3.76
CA GLY A 280 -11.91 -0.29 2.58
C GLY A 280 -11.81 1.22 2.75
N ARG A 281 -11.24 1.71 3.85
CA ARG A 281 -10.97 3.15 4.03
C ARG A 281 -9.64 3.51 3.38
N MET A 282 -9.63 4.64 2.69
CA MET A 282 -8.41 5.23 2.13
C MET A 282 -7.58 5.88 3.25
N ALA A 283 -6.26 5.91 3.05
CA ALA A 283 -5.34 6.71 3.84
C ALA A 283 -5.71 8.20 3.72
N ASP A 284 -5.54 8.94 4.81
CA ASP A 284 -5.77 10.38 4.91
C ASP A 284 -4.58 11.07 5.58
N GLY A 285 -4.58 12.40 5.56
CA GLY A 285 -3.53 13.23 6.15
C GLY A 285 -2.13 12.87 5.66
N ASP A 286 -1.16 12.91 6.58
CA ASP A 286 0.25 12.63 6.29
C ASP A 286 0.45 11.24 5.66
N MET A 287 -0.35 10.25 6.07
CA MET A 287 -0.19 8.89 5.56
C MET A 287 -0.64 8.75 4.11
N ALA A 288 -1.52 9.63 3.61
CA ALA A 288 -1.86 9.67 2.19
C ALA A 288 -0.68 10.14 1.33
N GLU A 289 0.12 11.08 1.84
CA GLU A 289 1.34 11.58 1.17
C GLU A 289 2.42 10.48 1.13
N VAL A 290 2.63 9.78 2.24
CA VAL A 290 3.55 8.61 2.29
C VAL A 290 3.10 7.48 1.36
N VAL A 291 1.79 7.23 1.26
CA VAL A 291 1.24 6.25 0.30
C VAL A 291 1.47 6.69 -1.15
N ALA A 292 1.39 7.98 -1.46
CA ALA A 292 1.67 8.48 -2.81
C ALA A 292 3.11 8.14 -3.25
N ASN A 293 4.07 8.16 -2.32
CA ASN A 293 5.44 7.74 -2.57
C ASN A 293 5.61 6.22 -2.62
N THR A 294 5.13 5.51 -1.60
CA THR A 294 5.29 4.04 -1.51
C THR A 294 4.53 3.28 -2.62
N SER A 295 3.44 3.83 -3.14
CA SER A 295 2.72 3.27 -4.30
C SER A 295 3.55 3.22 -5.58
N GLN A 296 4.58 4.06 -5.69
CA GLN A 296 5.48 4.13 -6.85
C GLN A 296 6.72 3.24 -6.71
N LEU A 297 6.94 2.64 -5.54
CA LEU A 297 8.03 1.70 -5.32
C LEU A 297 7.75 0.36 -6.03
N PRO A 298 8.79 -0.43 -6.34
CA PRO A 298 8.60 -1.81 -6.74
C PRO A 298 7.74 -2.55 -5.71
N PHE A 299 6.73 -3.29 -6.17
CA PHE A 299 5.83 -3.99 -5.25
C PHE A 299 6.58 -5.00 -4.34
N SER A 300 7.73 -5.52 -4.79
CA SER A 300 8.62 -6.35 -3.99
C SER A 300 9.19 -5.63 -2.76
N ASP A 301 9.50 -4.33 -2.88
CA ASP A 301 9.99 -3.52 -1.76
C ASP A 301 8.87 -3.24 -0.75
N VAL A 302 7.68 -2.91 -1.25
CA VAL A 302 6.48 -2.73 -0.41
C VAL A 302 6.13 -4.03 0.32
N GLN A 303 6.28 -5.18 -0.34
CA GLN A 303 6.11 -6.49 0.28
C GLN A 303 7.18 -6.78 1.33
N ALA A 304 8.45 -6.40 1.08
CA ALA A 304 9.54 -6.55 2.04
C ALA A 304 9.27 -5.71 3.31
N MET A 305 8.87 -4.45 3.16
CA MET A 305 8.44 -3.58 4.27
C MET A 305 7.33 -4.23 5.09
N ALA A 306 6.33 -4.80 4.41
CA ALA A 306 5.22 -5.51 5.08
C ALA A 306 5.66 -6.76 5.85
N VAL A 307 6.61 -7.53 5.31
CA VAL A 307 7.21 -8.69 6.01
C VAL A 307 7.93 -8.25 7.27
N TYR A 308 8.74 -7.20 7.18
CA TYR A 308 9.49 -6.66 8.32
C TYR A 308 8.55 -6.13 9.41
N LEU A 309 7.60 -5.26 9.06
CA LEU A 309 6.61 -4.71 10.00
C LEU A 309 5.77 -5.81 10.68
N LYS A 310 5.49 -6.92 9.98
CA LYS A 310 4.76 -8.04 10.60
C LYS A 310 5.61 -8.83 11.60
N SER A 311 6.93 -8.63 11.57
CA SER A 311 7.92 -9.40 12.32
C SER A 311 8.57 -8.63 13.47
N VAL A 312 8.35 -7.31 13.58
CA VAL A 312 8.87 -6.52 14.70
C VAL A 312 8.22 -6.94 16.03
N PRO A 313 8.87 -6.70 17.17
CA PRO A 313 8.26 -6.99 18.47
C PRO A 313 6.90 -6.28 18.63
N PRO A 314 5.85 -6.97 19.13
CA PRO A 314 4.56 -6.35 19.38
C PRO A 314 4.69 -5.35 20.55
N VAL A 315 4.08 -4.17 20.39
CA VAL A 315 4.02 -3.14 21.41
C VAL A 315 2.55 -2.88 21.71
N GLU A 316 2.08 -3.21 22.92
CA GLU A 316 0.73 -2.85 23.33
C GLU A 316 0.66 -1.35 23.61
N ASN A 317 -0.05 -0.60 22.76
CA ASN A 317 -0.27 0.83 22.94
C ASN A 317 -1.54 1.28 22.24
N ARG A 318 -2.64 1.26 22.99
CA ARG A 318 -3.96 1.63 22.49
C ARG A 318 -4.10 3.15 22.36
N ALA A 319 -4.32 3.61 21.14
CA ALA A 319 -4.65 5.01 20.86
C ALA A 319 -5.95 5.45 21.57
N PRO A 320 -6.08 6.72 21.99
CA PRO A 320 -7.32 7.24 22.57
C PRO A 320 -8.54 6.99 21.67
N GLY A 321 -9.63 6.48 22.26
CA GLY A 321 -10.90 6.25 21.54
C GLY A 321 -11.00 4.96 20.74
N GLN A 322 -9.90 4.21 20.54
CA GLN A 322 -9.97 2.86 19.95
C GLN A 322 -10.67 1.88 20.89
N PRO A 323 -11.37 0.84 20.44
CA PRO A 323 -11.92 -0.20 21.33
C PRO A 323 -10.81 -0.94 22.08
N ALA A 324 -11.12 -1.52 23.23
CA ALA A 324 -10.18 -2.39 23.91
C ALA A 324 -10.00 -3.69 23.09
N PRO A 325 -8.78 -4.21 22.92
CA PRO A 325 -8.57 -5.53 22.35
C PRO A 325 -9.36 -6.60 23.12
N ASN A 326 -9.83 -7.61 22.42
CA ASN A 326 -10.68 -8.63 23.01
C ASN A 326 -9.82 -9.71 23.70
N TYR A 327 -9.23 -9.37 24.85
CA TYR A 327 -8.50 -10.31 25.70
C TYR A 327 -9.42 -11.27 26.49
N ALA A 328 -10.58 -11.62 25.93
CA ALA A 328 -11.52 -12.49 26.61
C ALA A 328 -10.99 -13.94 26.60
N ASP A 329 -11.11 -14.62 27.74
CA ASP A 329 -10.90 -16.06 27.88
C ASP A 329 -12.01 -16.90 27.24
N HIS A 330 -13.00 -16.24 26.62
CA HIS A 330 -14.14 -16.84 25.96
C HIS A 330 -14.46 -16.14 24.62
N VAL A 331 -15.03 -16.89 23.68
CA VAL A 331 -15.39 -16.39 22.36
C VAL A 331 -16.59 -15.44 22.47
N VAL A 332 -16.38 -14.16 22.16
CA VAL A 332 -17.46 -13.18 22.00
C VAL A 332 -17.96 -13.27 20.57
N MET A 333 -19.14 -13.88 20.38
CA MET A 333 -19.84 -13.80 19.10
C MET A 333 -20.42 -12.39 18.99
N LEU A 334 -19.90 -11.59 18.06
CA LEU A 334 -20.51 -10.31 17.73
C LEU A 334 -21.93 -10.57 17.20
N ASP A 335 -22.90 -9.76 17.63
CA ASP A 335 -24.21 -9.71 16.98
C ASP A 335 -23.99 -9.49 15.47
N GLN A 336 -24.72 -10.20 14.61
CA GLN A 336 -24.63 -10.06 13.15
C GLN A 336 -25.00 -8.62 12.75
N ALA A 337 -24.02 -7.72 12.76
CA ALA A 337 -24.20 -6.31 12.44
C ALA A 337 -24.34 -6.07 10.92
N VAL A 338 -23.95 -7.04 10.09
CA VAL A 338 -24.01 -6.92 8.63
C VAL A 338 -25.17 -7.77 8.10
N GLY A 339 -26.37 -7.19 8.15
CA GLY A 339 -27.57 -7.71 7.47
C GLY A 339 -27.76 -7.17 6.05
N LYS A 340 -26.81 -6.38 5.51
CA LYS A 340 -26.95 -5.77 4.18
C LYS A 340 -26.37 -6.71 3.13
N ALA A 341 -27.21 -7.16 2.20
CA ALA A 341 -26.80 -7.98 1.06
C ALA A 341 -25.66 -7.28 0.27
N PRO A 342 -24.71 -8.04 -0.28
CA PRO A 342 -23.64 -7.49 -1.11
C PRO A 342 -24.22 -6.72 -2.29
N GLN A 343 -23.65 -5.55 -2.59
CA GLN A 343 -24.01 -4.79 -3.78
C GLN A 343 -23.34 -5.43 -4.99
N LEU A 344 -24.13 -6.08 -5.83
CA LEU A 344 -23.69 -6.63 -7.11
C LEU A 344 -23.68 -5.52 -8.18
N PRO A 345 -22.80 -5.61 -9.19
CA PRO A 345 -22.64 -4.58 -10.21
C PRO A 345 -23.78 -4.64 -11.23
N VAL A 346 -25.01 -4.32 -10.85
CA VAL A 346 -26.19 -4.33 -11.74
C VAL A 346 -26.42 -2.97 -12.38
N SER A 347 -26.77 -2.95 -13.67
CA SER A 347 -27.18 -1.73 -14.36
C SER A 347 -28.59 -1.29 -13.93
N PRO A 348 -28.92 0.01 -14.02
CA PRO A 348 -30.30 0.46 -13.89
C PRO A 348 -31.18 -0.13 -14.99
N ALA A 349 -32.46 -0.37 -14.69
CA ALA A 349 -33.42 -0.95 -15.64
C ALA A 349 -33.52 -0.18 -16.98
N SER A 350 -33.32 1.14 -16.95
CA SER A 350 -33.30 1.97 -18.16
C SER A 350 -32.17 1.61 -19.13
N ALA A 351 -31.00 1.22 -18.61
CA ALA A 351 -29.88 0.82 -19.47
C ALA A 351 -30.16 -0.53 -20.16
N ILE A 352 -30.81 -1.46 -19.45
CA ILE A 352 -31.23 -2.76 -20.01
C ILE A 352 -32.35 -2.57 -21.06
N ALA A 353 -33.23 -1.59 -20.85
CA ALA A 353 -34.30 -1.25 -21.80
C ALA A 353 -33.77 -0.74 -23.15
N GLU A 354 -32.55 -0.19 -23.19
CA GLU A 354 -31.96 0.40 -24.40
C GLU A 354 -30.83 -0.45 -25.01
N GLY A 355 -30.09 -1.22 -24.20
CA GLY A 355 -28.90 -1.95 -24.67
C GLY A 355 -29.18 -3.20 -25.49
N ASP A 356 -28.34 -3.49 -26.49
CA ASP A 356 -28.51 -4.69 -27.35
C ASP A 356 -27.91 -5.97 -26.75
N SER A 357 -27.09 -5.85 -25.70
CA SER A 357 -26.51 -6.98 -24.98
C SER A 357 -26.35 -6.68 -23.51
N ALA A 358 -26.35 -7.74 -22.69
CA ALA A 358 -26.09 -7.63 -21.27
C ALA A 358 -25.32 -8.84 -20.73
N THR A 359 -24.48 -8.59 -19.74
CA THR A 359 -23.84 -9.63 -18.93
C THR A 359 -24.74 -9.94 -17.74
N VAL A 360 -25.05 -11.21 -17.53
CA VAL A 360 -25.81 -11.66 -16.38
C VAL A 360 -24.97 -11.50 -15.11
N VAL A 361 -25.51 -10.83 -14.10
CA VAL A 361 -24.82 -10.56 -12.83
C VAL A 361 -25.36 -11.48 -11.75
N GLU A 362 -26.68 -11.52 -11.63
CA GLU A 362 -27.42 -12.42 -10.75
C GLU A 362 -27.97 -13.58 -11.59
N THR A 363 -27.86 -14.80 -11.07
CA THR A 363 -28.36 -15.99 -11.78
C THR A 363 -29.84 -15.83 -12.13
N LYS A 364 -30.17 -15.87 -13.42
CA LYS A 364 -31.54 -15.62 -13.90
C LYS A 364 -32.28 -16.90 -14.14
N ASN A 365 -33.52 -16.97 -13.67
CA ASN A 365 -34.46 -17.98 -14.11
C ASN A 365 -34.93 -17.63 -15.52
N VAL A 366 -35.12 -18.64 -16.37
CA VAL A 366 -35.56 -18.45 -17.76
C VAL A 366 -36.74 -19.33 -18.11
N TRP A 367 -37.53 -18.85 -19.06
CA TRP A 367 -38.72 -19.50 -19.58
C TRP A 367 -38.76 -19.48 -21.10
N ILE A 368 -39.38 -20.48 -21.72
CA ILE A 368 -39.55 -20.52 -23.19
C ILE A 368 -40.50 -19.41 -23.69
N GLY A 369 -41.46 -19.00 -22.85
CA GLY A 369 -42.51 -18.02 -23.18
C GLY A 369 -42.51 -16.80 -22.27
N ALA A 370 -42.78 -15.62 -22.85
CA ALA A 370 -42.83 -14.34 -22.13
C ALA A 370 -43.93 -14.32 -21.06
N ASP A 371 -45.07 -14.94 -21.33
CA ASP A 371 -46.23 -15.02 -20.43
C ASP A 371 -45.96 -15.83 -19.16
N MET A 372 -44.92 -16.67 -19.16
CA MET A 372 -44.55 -17.52 -18.03
C MET A 372 -43.63 -16.82 -17.01
N VAL A 373 -42.94 -15.75 -17.41
CA VAL A 373 -42.01 -15.01 -16.55
C VAL A 373 -42.74 -14.40 -15.34
N ALA A 374 -42.16 -14.56 -14.15
CA ALA A 374 -42.65 -14.03 -12.87
C ALA A 374 -44.03 -14.54 -12.42
N THR A 375 -44.44 -15.72 -12.88
CA THR A 375 -45.61 -16.47 -12.40
C THR A 375 -45.21 -17.51 -11.33
N GLU A 376 -46.16 -18.22 -10.72
CA GLU A 376 -45.87 -19.39 -9.86
C GLU A 376 -45.29 -20.60 -10.65
N ASN A 377 -45.11 -20.47 -11.97
CA ASN A 377 -44.58 -21.54 -12.82
C ASN A 377 -43.10 -21.80 -12.52
N GLN A 378 -42.71 -23.08 -12.58
CA GLN A 378 -41.30 -23.46 -12.49
C GLN A 378 -40.53 -22.90 -13.69
N PRO A 379 -39.29 -22.43 -13.50
CA PRO A 379 -38.45 -21.99 -14.60
C PRO A 379 -37.93 -23.19 -15.41
N ASP A 380 -37.92 -23.03 -16.74
CA ASP A 380 -37.44 -24.02 -17.70
C ASP A 380 -35.89 -24.10 -17.71
N GLY A 381 -35.21 -23.19 -17.01
CA GLY A 381 -33.77 -23.21 -16.86
C GLY A 381 -33.22 -22.03 -16.08
N LYS A 382 -31.90 -21.89 -16.11
CA LYS A 382 -31.17 -20.76 -15.53
C LYS A 382 -30.03 -20.30 -16.41
N ILE A 383 -29.84 -18.99 -16.50
CA ILE A 383 -28.61 -18.37 -17.01
C ILE A 383 -27.74 -17.98 -15.82
N LEU A 384 -26.47 -18.34 -15.86
CA LEU A 384 -25.52 -18.18 -14.77
C LEU A 384 -24.80 -16.82 -14.84
N GLY A 385 -24.40 -16.30 -13.68
CA GLY A 385 -23.60 -15.07 -13.58
C GLY A 385 -22.30 -15.15 -14.41
N GLY A 386 -22.03 -14.09 -15.16
CA GLY A 386 -20.91 -13.96 -16.09
C GLY A 386 -21.23 -14.30 -17.55
N ALA A 387 -22.39 -14.91 -17.83
CA ALA A 387 -22.84 -15.17 -19.20
C ALA A 387 -23.20 -13.86 -19.93
N VAL A 388 -22.89 -13.78 -21.21
CA VAL A 388 -23.34 -12.68 -22.08
C VAL A 388 -24.54 -13.15 -22.88
N ALA A 389 -25.57 -12.31 -22.94
CA ALA A 389 -26.75 -12.54 -23.74
C ALA A 389 -27.05 -11.33 -24.62
N GLU A 390 -27.50 -11.60 -25.85
CA GLU A 390 -28.07 -10.60 -26.75
C GLU A 390 -29.55 -10.39 -26.40
N ILE A 391 -29.99 -9.14 -26.35
CA ILE A 391 -31.38 -8.79 -26.06
C ILE A 391 -32.12 -8.64 -27.40
N THR A 392 -32.91 -9.66 -27.77
CA THR A 392 -33.54 -9.74 -29.10
C THR A 392 -34.98 -9.22 -29.14
N ALA A 393 -35.67 -9.22 -28.00
CA ALA A 393 -37.03 -8.68 -27.86
C ALA A 393 -37.32 -8.22 -26.43
N ARG A 394 -38.37 -7.41 -26.27
CA ARG A 394 -38.82 -6.86 -24.99
C ARG A 394 -40.34 -6.90 -24.89
N ASP A 395 -40.84 -7.21 -23.70
CA ASP A 395 -42.27 -7.17 -23.37
C ASP A 395 -42.44 -6.66 -21.94
N GLY A 396 -42.73 -5.36 -21.79
CA GLY A 396 -42.77 -4.70 -20.48
C GLY A 396 -41.42 -4.73 -19.77
N ASP A 397 -41.38 -5.34 -18.59
CA ASP A 397 -40.19 -5.56 -17.76
C ASP A 397 -39.44 -6.87 -18.08
N LYS A 398 -39.87 -7.57 -19.14
CA LYS A 398 -39.31 -8.84 -19.61
C LYS A 398 -38.44 -8.62 -20.83
N VAL A 399 -37.39 -9.41 -20.90
CA VAL A 399 -36.44 -9.42 -22.01
C VAL A 399 -36.31 -10.81 -22.56
N GLN A 400 -36.19 -10.89 -23.89
CA GLN A 400 -35.82 -12.10 -24.58
C GLN A 400 -34.30 -12.11 -24.77
N LEU A 401 -33.66 -13.13 -24.24
CA LEU A 401 -32.22 -13.31 -24.17
C LEU A 401 -31.81 -14.44 -25.11
N THR A 402 -30.95 -14.12 -26.08
CA THR A 402 -30.32 -15.10 -26.96
C THR A 402 -28.90 -15.36 -26.49
N LEU A 403 -28.59 -16.63 -26.24
CA LEU A 403 -27.24 -17.10 -25.88
C LEU A 403 -26.68 -17.96 -27.01
N ARG A 404 -25.40 -17.75 -27.30
CA ARG A 404 -24.62 -18.54 -28.25
C ARG A 404 -23.44 -19.16 -27.54
N GLY A 405 -23.18 -20.44 -27.79
CA GLY A 405 -22.10 -21.18 -27.16
C GLY A 405 -22.00 -22.60 -27.70
N TRP A 406 -21.61 -23.52 -26.83
CA TRP A 406 -21.36 -24.92 -27.17
C TRP A 406 -22.08 -25.86 -26.20
N GLN A 407 -22.56 -27.00 -26.70
CA GLN A 407 -23.02 -28.12 -25.87
C GLN A 407 -22.16 -29.35 -26.13
N MET A 408 -22.03 -30.20 -25.12
CA MET A 408 -21.52 -31.56 -25.34
C MET A 408 -22.69 -32.41 -25.84
N GLU A 409 -22.44 -33.27 -26.84
CA GLU A 409 -23.49 -34.10 -27.46
C GLU A 409 -24.21 -35.02 -26.46
N ASP A 410 -23.49 -35.48 -25.44
CA ASP A 410 -23.97 -36.32 -24.34
C ASP A 410 -24.54 -35.55 -23.14
N ALA A 411 -24.45 -34.20 -23.13
CA ALA A 411 -24.97 -33.34 -22.07
C ALA A 411 -25.74 -32.13 -22.65
N PRO A 412 -26.93 -32.37 -23.27
CA PRO A 412 -27.68 -31.34 -23.99
C PRO A 412 -28.37 -30.29 -23.08
N THR A 413 -28.27 -30.44 -21.76
CA THR A 413 -28.90 -29.56 -20.78
C THR A 413 -28.00 -28.43 -20.29
N VAL A 414 -26.73 -28.38 -20.72
CA VAL A 414 -25.78 -27.34 -20.29
C VAL A 414 -25.22 -26.61 -21.51
N LEU A 415 -25.22 -25.29 -21.46
CA LEU A 415 -24.57 -24.43 -22.45
C LEU A 415 -23.25 -23.92 -21.90
N TYR A 416 -22.17 -24.11 -22.64
CA TYR A 416 -20.81 -23.67 -22.32
C TYR A 416 -20.40 -22.50 -23.22
N GLN A 417 -19.54 -21.62 -22.70
CA GLN A 417 -19.05 -20.47 -23.45
C GLN A 417 -18.13 -20.87 -24.61
N GLU A 418 -17.24 -21.85 -24.39
CA GLU A 418 -16.21 -22.24 -25.35
C GLU A 418 -15.97 -23.77 -25.28
N LYS A 419 -15.50 -24.38 -26.38
CA LYS A 419 -15.31 -25.83 -26.45
C LYS A 419 -14.12 -26.30 -25.63
N GLY A 420 -14.35 -27.27 -24.75
CA GLY A 420 -13.30 -27.84 -23.89
C GLY A 420 -13.07 -27.09 -22.57
N GLN A 421 -13.59 -25.87 -22.43
CA GLN A 421 -13.60 -25.13 -21.16
C GLN A 421 -14.97 -25.23 -20.50
N ARG A 422 -14.99 -25.65 -19.24
CA ARG A 422 -16.20 -25.83 -18.40
C ARG A 422 -16.68 -24.49 -17.83
N VAL A 423 -16.79 -23.48 -18.69
CA VAL A 423 -17.38 -22.17 -18.38
C VAL A 423 -18.86 -22.23 -18.74
N MET A 424 -19.68 -22.63 -17.76
CA MET A 424 -21.12 -22.80 -17.97
C MET A 424 -21.81 -21.45 -18.03
N MET A 425 -22.59 -21.23 -19.09
CA MET A 425 -23.41 -20.02 -19.27
C MET A 425 -24.86 -20.26 -18.86
N ALA A 426 -25.42 -21.45 -19.14
CA ALA A 426 -26.80 -21.76 -18.81
C ALA A 426 -27.01 -23.26 -18.55
N ILE A 427 -28.06 -23.56 -17.79
CA ILE A 427 -28.52 -24.92 -17.48
C ILE A 427 -30.02 -24.96 -17.76
N PHE A 428 -30.47 -25.97 -18.50
CA PHE A 428 -31.84 -26.14 -18.97
C PHE A 428 -32.46 -27.39 -18.36
N ASP A 429 -33.78 -27.39 -18.24
CA ASP A 429 -34.55 -28.62 -18.16
C ASP A 429 -34.70 -29.25 -19.57
N ASP A 430 -35.40 -30.39 -19.64
CA ASP A 430 -35.59 -31.11 -20.90
C ASP A 430 -36.43 -30.31 -21.92
N ALA A 431 -37.35 -29.46 -21.47
CA ALA A 431 -38.20 -28.67 -22.34
C ALA A 431 -37.41 -27.54 -23.01
N ALA A 432 -36.65 -26.76 -22.24
CA ALA A 432 -35.76 -25.73 -22.79
C ALA A 432 -34.61 -26.34 -23.58
N ALA A 433 -34.06 -27.49 -23.18
CA ALA A 433 -33.02 -28.18 -23.95
C ALA A 433 -33.50 -28.62 -25.35
N ALA A 434 -34.80 -28.82 -25.54
CA ALA A 434 -35.41 -29.17 -26.82
C ALA A 434 -35.59 -27.97 -27.76
N THR A 435 -35.54 -26.73 -27.25
CA THR A 435 -35.64 -25.51 -28.08
C THR A 435 -34.28 -25.02 -28.60
N VAL A 436 -33.18 -25.60 -28.10
CA VAL A 436 -31.82 -25.27 -28.52
C VAL A 436 -31.60 -25.64 -29.99
N THR A 437 -31.18 -24.67 -30.79
CA THR A 437 -30.72 -24.89 -32.17
C THR A 437 -29.27 -25.33 -32.14
N ARG A 438 -28.98 -26.51 -32.70
CA ARG A 438 -27.63 -27.11 -32.73
C ARG A 438 -27.09 -27.14 -34.16
N GLY A 439 -25.83 -26.77 -34.33
CA GLY A 439 -25.10 -26.90 -35.60
C GLY A 439 -24.42 -28.25 -35.75
N GLU A 440 -23.41 -28.30 -36.64
CA GLU A 440 -22.65 -29.51 -36.91
C GLU A 440 -21.68 -29.85 -35.77
N ALA A 441 -21.57 -31.14 -35.44
CA ALA A 441 -20.71 -31.60 -34.36
C ALA A 441 -19.22 -31.53 -34.73
N GLU A 442 -18.43 -30.99 -33.81
CA GLU A 442 -16.97 -30.93 -33.88
C GLU A 442 -16.36 -31.83 -32.79
N VAL A 443 -15.49 -32.75 -33.21
CA VAL A 443 -14.75 -33.60 -32.27
C VAL A 443 -13.48 -32.89 -31.84
N ALA A 444 -13.35 -32.62 -30.54
CA ALA A 444 -12.16 -32.02 -29.96
C ALA A 444 -10.97 -33.01 -30.05
N ALA A 445 -9.90 -32.61 -30.75
CA ALA A 445 -8.78 -33.50 -31.06
C ALA A 445 -7.95 -33.95 -29.84
N ASP A 446 -8.03 -33.21 -28.74
CA ASP A 446 -7.29 -33.44 -27.49
C ASP A 446 -8.03 -34.33 -26.50
N THR A 447 -9.36 -34.29 -26.49
CA THR A 447 -10.23 -35.00 -25.53
C THR A 447 -11.09 -36.09 -26.16
N GLY A 448 -11.27 -36.07 -27.48
CA GLY A 448 -12.19 -36.95 -28.19
C GLY A 448 -13.67 -36.64 -27.95
N GLN A 449 -13.98 -35.57 -27.21
CA GLN A 449 -15.35 -35.17 -26.89
C GLN A 449 -16.01 -34.48 -28.09
N SER A 450 -17.27 -34.82 -28.36
CA SER A 450 -18.11 -34.20 -29.41
C SER A 450 -18.80 -32.96 -28.86
N TRP A 451 -18.55 -31.82 -29.51
CA TRP A 451 -19.11 -30.51 -29.17
C TRP A 451 -19.94 -29.98 -30.32
N VAL A 452 -21.13 -29.46 -30.03
CA VAL A 452 -22.01 -28.84 -31.02
C VAL A 452 -22.16 -27.35 -30.72
N PRO A 453 -22.00 -26.45 -31.71
CA PRO A 453 -22.35 -25.06 -31.54
C PRO A 453 -23.86 -24.98 -31.32
N ALA A 454 -24.28 -24.14 -30.38
CA ALA A 454 -25.64 -24.10 -29.88
C ALA A 454 -26.12 -22.67 -29.66
N GLU A 455 -27.35 -22.41 -30.08
CA GLU A 455 -28.05 -21.15 -29.88
C GLU A 455 -29.40 -21.42 -29.22
N VAL A 456 -29.76 -20.60 -28.24
CA VAL A 456 -31.04 -20.69 -27.56
C VAL A 456 -31.55 -19.31 -27.20
N THR A 457 -32.86 -19.12 -27.34
CA THR A 457 -33.56 -17.87 -27.06
C THR A 457 -34.64 -18.12 -26.00
N LEU A 458 -34.52 -17.45 -24.85
CA LEU A 458 -35.42 -17.63 -23.71
C LEU A 458 -35.81 -16.28 -23.10
N TRP A 459 -36.90 -16.23 -22.36
CA TRP A 459 -37.40 -15.05 -21.68
C TRP A 459 -37.01 -15.01 -20.20
N SER A 460 -36.73 -13.82 -19.69
CA SER A 460 -36.44 -13.54 -18.28
C SER A 460 -36.91 -12.14 -17.90
N ASP A 461 -36.94 -11.82 -16.60
CA ASP A 461 -37.00 -10.43 -16.13
C ASP A 461 -35.74 -9.63 -16.51
N ALA A 462 -35.86 -8.31 -16.62
CA ALA A 462 -34.78 -7.41 -16.99
C ALA A 462 -33.76 -7.09 -15.86
N ALA A 463 -34.01 -7.53 -14.61
CA ALA A 463 -33.17 -7.18 -13.47
C ALA A 463 -31.93 -8.08 -13.36
N GLY A 464 -30.96 -7.69 -12.51
CA GLY A 464 -29.81 -8.55 -12.21
C GLY A 464 -28.81 -8.72 -13.37
N MET A 465 -28.73 -7.75 -14.28
CA MET A 465 -27.81 -7.75 -15.42
C MET A 465 -27.06 -6.42 -15.53
N ASN A 466 -25.98 -6.41 -16.32
CA ASN A 466 -25.19 -5.21 -16.58
C ASN A 466 -24.83 -5.08 -18.06
N THR A 467 -25.06 -3.91 -18.65
CA THR A 467 -24.71 -3.61 -20.05
C THR A 467 -23.22 -3.32 -20.26
N ASP A 468 -22.47 -3.06 -19.19
CA ASP A 468 -21.02 -2.89 -19.17
C ASP A 468 -20.34 -4.14 -18.61
N ARG A 469 -19.83 -4.99 -19.51
CA ARG A 469 -19.07 -6.19 -19.14
C ARG A 469 -17.77 -5.88 -18.41
N ALA A 470 -17.13 -4.75 -18.70
CA ALA A 470 -15.89 -4.35 -18.03
C ALA A 470 -16.14 -4.05 -16.56
N ALA A 471 -17.28 -3.44 -16.22
CA ALA A 471 -17.69 -3.23 -14.83
C ALA A 471 -17.90 -4.55 -14.06
N VAL A 472 -18.48 -5.58 -14.70
CA VAL A 472 -18.63 -6.92 -14.11
C VAL A 472 -17.27 -7.57 -13.83
N TRP A 473 -16.32 -7.42 -14.76
CA TRP A 473 -14.95 -7.92 -14.58
C TRP A 473 -14.16 -7.14 -13.53
N ALA A 474 -14.31 -5.83 -13.46
CA ALA A 474 -13.73 -5.00 -12.41
C ALA A 474 -14.22 -5.45 -11.03
N TYR A 475 -15.53 -5.74 -10.90
CA TYR A 475 -16.09 -6.30 -9.66
C TYR A 475 -15.51 -7.67 -9.32
N GLY A 476 -15.43 -8.60 -10.28
CA GLY A 476 -14.86 -9.92 -10.07
C GLY A 476 -13.39 -9.86 -9.64
N GLN A 477 -12.62 -8.97 -10.26
CA GLN A 477 -11.23 -8.70 -9.89
C GLN A 477 -11.10 -8.11 -8.50
N ASP A 478 -11.80 -7.02 -8.20
CA ASP A 478 -11.75 -6.35 -6.90
C ASP A 478 -12.21 -7.29 -5.78
N THR A 479 -13.27 -8.06 -6.01
CA THR A 479 -13.76 -9.03 -5.01
C THR A 479 -12.74 -10.13 -4.78
N PHE A 480 -12.13 -10.70 -5.84
CA PHE A 480 -11.07 -11.70 -5.71
C PHE A 480 -9.85 -11.13 -4.97
N GLN A 481 -9.38 -9.95 -5.37
CA GLN A 481 -8.21 -9.32 -4.75
C GLN A 481 -8.46 -8.95 -3.29
N THR A 482 -9.57 -8.25 -3.04
CA THR A 482 -9.91 -7.75 -1.72
C THR A 482 -10.27 -8.88 -0.77
N ALA A 483 -11.03 -9.89 -1.18
CA ALA A 483 -11.46 -10.92 -0.23
C ALA A 483 -10.38 -11.99 -0.01
N CYS A 484 -9.68 -12.44 -1.06
CA CYS A 484 -8.77 -13.56 -0.94
C CYS A 484 -7.38 -13.16 -0.42
N ALA A 485 -6.94 -11.91 -0.64
CA ALA A 485 -5.67 -11.42 -0.09
C ALA A 485 -5.67 -11.28 1.45
N ALA A 486 -6.85 -11.42 2.08
CA ALA A 486 -6.97 -11.45 3.52
C ALA A 486 -6.19 -12.62 4.15
N CYS A 487 -6.14 -13.77 3.46
CA CYS A 487 -5.63 -15.01 4.04
C CYS A 487 -4.26 -15.43 3.51
N HIS A 488 -3.93 -15.14 2.25
CA HIS A 488 -2.66 -15.53 1.63
C HIS A 488 -2.30 -14.65 0.41
N VAL A 489 -1.07 -14.78 -0.07
CA VAL A 489 -0.65 -14.19 -1.36
C VAL A 489 -1.44 -14.84 -2.50
N LEU A 490 -2.00 -14.02 -3.38
CA LEU A 490 -2.88 -14.50 -4.43
C LEU A 490 -2.10 -15.20 -5.56
N PRO A 491 -2.55 -16.38 -6.01
CA PRO A 491 -2.00 -16.97 -7.23
C PRO A 491 -2.35 -16.08 -8.43
N GLN A 492 -1.42 -15.95 -9.37
CA GLN A 492 -1.69 -15.23 -10.62
C GLN A 492 -2.83 -15.90 -11.38
N LYS A 493 -3.76 -15.10 -11.93
CA LYS A 493 -4.95 -15.60 -12.66
C LYS A 493 -4.60 -16.54 -13.83
N THR A 494 -3.47 -16.31 -14.47
CA THR A 494 -2.90 -17.08 -15.59
C THR A 494 -2.16 -18.35 -15.16
N HIS A 495 -2.07 -18.64 -13.86
CA HIS A 495 -1.41 -19.84 -13.37
C HIS A 495 -2.24 -21.11 -13.63
N PHE A 496 -3.56 -21.01 -13.47
CA PHE A 496 -4.49 -22.12 -13.63
C PHE A 496 -5.28 -22.01 -14.94
N THR A 497 -5.72 -23.15 -15.47
CA THR A 497 -6.68 -23.22 -16.57
C THR A 497 -8.11 -22.89 -16.10
N ALA A 498 -9.00 -22.53 -17.03
CA ALA A 498 -10.42 -22.29 -16.75
C ALA A 498 -11.06 -23.48 -16.00
N ASN A 499 -10.66 -24.71 -16.34
CA ASN A 499 -11.15 -25.92 -15.69
C ASN A 499 -10.58 -26.12 -14.28
N GLN A 500 -9.32 -25.78 -14.05
CA GLN A 500 -8.67 -25.90 -12.74
C GLN A 500 -9.25 -24.91 -11.72
N TRP A 501 -9.62 -23.69 -12.15
CA TRP A 501 -10.20 -22.67 -11.28
C TRP A 501 -11.46 -23.13 -10.53
N ILE A 502 -12.24 -24.04 -11.11
CA ILE A 502 -13.45 -24.60 -10.48
C ILE A 502 -13.09 -25.29 -9.16
N GLY A 503 -12.07 -26.15 -9.17
CA GLY A 503 -11.62 -26.88 -7.98
C GLY A 503 -10.95 -25.96 -6.98
N THR A 504 -10.06 -25.09 -7.46
CA THR A 504 -9.30 -24.14 -6.63
C THR A 504 -10.22 -23.22 -5.85
N LEU A 505 -11.17 -22.56 -6.53
CA LEU A 505 -12.10 -21.65 -5.85
C LEU A 505 -13.11 -22.39 -4.97
N LYS A 506 -13.57 -23.58 -5.37
CA LYS A 506 -14.50 -24.39 -4.58
C LYS A 506 -13.91 -24.80 -3.23
N ALA A 507 -12.62 -25.13 -3.18
CA ALA A 507 -11.93 -25.46 -1.93
C ALA A 507 -11.93 -24.30 -0.91
N MET A 508 -12.02 -23.06 -1.41
CA MET A 508 -12.02 -21.83 -0.60
C MET A 508 -13.43 -21.41 -0.17
N ARG A 509 -14.49 -21.79 -0.90
CA ARG A 509 -15.87 -21.33 -0.68
C ARG A 509 -16.34 -21.42 0.78
N ARG A 510 -15.99 -22.50 1.49
CA ARG A 510 -16.38 -22.72 2.90
C ARG A 510 -15.74 -21.73 3.90
N PHE A 511 -14.69 -21.03 3.49
CA PHE A 511 -13.96 -20.06 4.31
C PHE A 511 -14.33 -18.61 3.95
N THR A 512 -15.31 -18.42 3.07
CA THR A 512 -15.77 -17.12 2.61
C THR A 512 -17.24 -16.93 2.96
N SER A 513 -17.67 -15.69 3.13
CA SER A 513 -19.07 -15.31 3.34
C SER A 513 -19.77 -14.90 2.04
N PHE A 514 -19.26 -15.33 0.89
CA PHE A 514 -19.81 -14.93 -0.41
C PHE A 514 -21.21 -15.49 -0.64
N SER A 515 -22.07 -14.67 -1.25
CA SER A 515 -23.29 -15.19 -1.85
C SER A 515 -22.97 -16.08 -3.05
N ASP A 516 -23.96 -16.87 -3.49
CA ASP A 516 -23.81 -17.73 -4.65
C ASP A 516 -23.49 -16.93 -5.92
N ASP A 517 -24.11 -15.77 -6.13
CA ASP A 517 -23.83 -14.91 -7.28
C ASP A 517 -22.43 -14.28 -7.21
N GLN A 518 -21.98 -13.82 -6.03
CA GLN A 518 -20.60 -13.34 -5.88
C GLN A 518 -19.58 -14.42 -6.23
N TYR A 519 -19.77 -15.63 -5.69
CA TYR A 519 -18.92 -16.77 -6.02
C TYR A 519 -18.90 -17.05 -7.53
N ARG A 520 -20.06 -16.96 -8.20
CA ARG A 520 -20.17 -17.18 -9.64
C ARG A 520 -19.44 -16.11 -10.45
N LEU A 521 -19.58 -14.84 -10.11
CA LEU A 521 -18.89 -13.75 -10.81
C LEU A 521 -17.37 -13.83 -10.66
N ILE A 522 -16.89 -14.16 -9.45
CA ILE A 522 -15.45 -14.39 -9.22
C ILE A 522 -14.96 -15.56 -10.06
N LEU A 523 -15.70 -16.69 -10.06
CA LEU A 523 -15.34 -17.85 -10.87
C LEU A 523 -15.32 -17.51 -12.36
N ALA A 524 -16.37 -16.85 -12.86
CA ALA A 524 -16.49 -16.45 -14.27
C ALA A 524 -15.33 -15.52 -14.67
N TYR A 525 -14.97 -14.55 -13.82
CA TYR A 525 -13.81 -13.70 -14.02
C TYR A 525 -12.51 -14.50 -14.12
N LEU A 526 -12.25 -15.38 -13.15
CA LEU A 526 -11.01 -16.19 -13.12
C LEU A 526 -10.92 -17.14 -14.32
N GLN A 527 -12.04 -17.73 -14.73
CA GLN A 527 -12.08 -18.60 -15.91
C GLN A 527 -11.84 -17.81 -17.20
N ASN A 528 -12.44 -16.63 -17.36
CA ASN A 528 -12.30 -15.79 -18.56
C ASN A 528 -10.94 -15.06 -18.67
N HIS A 529 -10.11 -15.13 -17.63
CA HIS A 529 -8.75 -14.58 -17.59
C HIS A 529 -7.73 -15.64 -17.16
N SER A 530 -8.02 -16.90 -17.47
CA SER A 530 -7.20 -18.05 -17.11
C SER A 530 -6.09 -18.26 -18.15
N LYS A 531 -5.24 -19.27 -17.92
CA LYS A 531 -4.13 -19.61 -18.82
C LYS A 531 -4.58 -19.91 -20.26
N ASP A 532 -5.71 -20.59 -20.40
CA ASP A 532 -6.22 -21.18 -21.63
C ASP A 532 -7.51 -20.53 -22.14
N LEU A 533 -8.02 -19.53 -21.43
CA LEU A 533 -9.14 -18.69 -21.86
C LEU A 533 -8.89 -17.26 -21.38
N ASP A 534 -8.51 -16.39 -22.32
CA ASP A 534 -8.21 -14.97 -22.08
C ASP A 534 -9.02 -14.09 -23.04
N VAL A 535 -10.24 -13.78 -22.63
CA VAL A 535 -11.19 -13.03 -23.46
C VAL A 535 -10.82 -11.54 -23.60
N SER A 536 -9.87 -11.05 -22.80
CA SER A 536 -9.32 -9.69 -22.92
C SER A 536 -8.48 -9.49 -24.20
N LYS A 537 -8.11 -10.59 -24.87
CA LYS A 537 -7.40 -10.59 -26.17
C LYS A 537 -8.31 -10.70 -27.39
N GLY A 538 -9.63 -10.58 -27.21
CA GLY A 538 -10.61 -10.49 -28.31
C GLY A 538 -11.03 -11.82 -28.93
N SER A 539 -10.87 -12.95 -28.23
CA SER A 539 -11.10 -14.29 -28.80
C SER A 539 -12.48 -14.90 -28.53
N VAL A 540 -13.51 -14.11 -28.22
CA VAL A 540 -14.88 -14.65 -28.08
C VAL A 540 -15.85 -13.73 -28.81
N GLN A 541 -16.38 -14.23 -29.93
CA GLN A 541 -17.50 -13.66 -30.69
C GLN A 541 -18.82 -14.23 -30.19
#